data_AF-A0A2E5SIB1-F1
#
_entry.id   AF-A0A2E5SIB1-F1
#
_cell.length_a   1.000
_cell.length_b   1.000
_cell.length_c   1.000
_cell.angle_alpha   90.00
_cell.angle_beta   90.00
_cell.angle_gamma   90.00
#
_symmetry.space_group_name_H-M   'P 1'
#
loop_
_entity.id
_entity.type
_entity.pdbx_description
1 polymer ?
#
loop_
_entity_poly.entity_id
_entity_poly.type
_entity_poly.pdbx_seq_one_letter_code
_entity_poly.pdbx_strand_id
1 'polypeptide(L)'
;MFQLIVYIFKIVIAVIAGYALSYTSDKEDKAFVFHYPLISFLASSLVGVIILIPDYNSFLIGIIFFALIYYLAHNLEDFTLEEKYKFLFCSINGLIIGLGYIFYSIVVTLIFIYILNNFTAIYELVISNKKKSSKNSDIDSKNDLELNEEDS
;
A
#
# COMPACT_ATOMS: atom_id res chain seq x y z
N MET A 1 22.59 -20.98 -11.79
CA MET A 1 23.28 -19.69 -12.01
C MET A 1 22.38 -18.64 -12.64
N PHE A 2 21.70 -18.91 -13.76
CA PHE A 2 20.81 -17.95 -14.42
C PHE A 2 19.66 -17.43 -13.53
N GLN A 3 19.00 -18.31 -12.76
CA GLN A 3 17.94 -17.91 -11.82
C GLN A 3 18.40 -16.89 -10.77
N LEU A 4 19.63 -17.05 -10.25
CA LEU A 4 20.21 -16.11 -9.28
C LEU A 4 20.47 -14.74 -9.92
N ILE A 5 20.96 -14.71 -11.16
CA ILE A 5 21.19 -13.47 -11.91
C ILE A 5 19.86 -12.74 -12.18
N VAL A 6 18.84 -13.47 -12.62
CA VAL A 6 17.48 -12.92 -12.83
C VAL A 6 16.91 -12.37 -11.52
N TYR A 7 17.15 -13.06 -10.41
CA TYR A 7 16.70 -12.61 -9.10
C TYR A 7 17.41 -11.32 -8.66
N ILE A 8 18.73 -11.22 -8.82
CA ILE A 8 19.48 -9.98 -8.54
C ILE A 8 18.93 -8.82 -9.38
N PHE A 9 18.60 -9.07 -10.65
CA PHE A 9 18.01 -8.05 -11.51
C PHE A 9 16.64 -7.57 -11.01
N LYS A 10 15.78 -8.50 -10.55
CA LYS A 10 14.50 -8.15 -9.90
C LYS A 10 14.70 -7.28 -8.65
N ILE A 11 15.70 -7.61 -7.83
CA ILE A 11 16.03 -6.83 -6.63
C ILE A 11 16.43 -5.40 -6.99
N VAL A 12 17.30 -5.23 -7.98
CA VAL A 12 17.73 -3.90 -8.45
C VAL A 12 16.53 -3.08 -8.92
N ILE A 13 15.64 -3.69 -9.72
CA ILE A 13 14.43 -3.01 -10.20
C ILE A 13 13.50 -2.64 -9.03
N ALA A 14 13.34 -3.53 -8.04
CA ALA A 14 12.51 -3.26 -6.86
C ALA A 14 13.01 -2.05 -6.06
N VAL A 15 14.33 -1.94 -5.89
CA VAL A 15 14.96 -0.79 -5.23
C VAL A 15 14.72 0.49 -6.02
N ILE A 16 14.91 0.47 -7.35
CA ILE A 16 14.67 1.63 -8.22
C ILE A 16 13.20 2.06 -8.17
N ALA A 17 12.26 1.11 -8.25
CA ALA A 17 10.83 1.39 -8.19
C ALA A 17 10.43 1.99 -6.82
N GLY A 18 10.93 1.43 -5.72
CA GLY A 18 10.69 1.95 -4.37
C GLY A 18 11.26 3.36 -4.20
N TYR A 19 12.44 3.62 -4.77
CA TYR A 19 13.03 4.96 -4.77
C TYR A 19 12.19 5.96 -5.58
N ALA A 20 11.78 5.60 -6.80
CA ALA A 20 10.95 6.44 -7.65
C ALA A 20 9.60 6.79 -6.99
N LEU A 21 8.99 5.82 -6.30
CA LEU A 21 7.72 6.03 -5.60
C LEU A 21 7.84 6.91 -4.35
N SER A 22 9.02 6.88 -3.72
CA SER A 22 9.31 7.70 -2.54
C SER A 22 9.71 9.14 -2.85
N TYR A 23 9.95 9.45 -4.11
CA TYR A 23 10.46 10.76 -4.50
C TYR A 23 9.41 11.84 -4.26
N THR A 24 9.60 12.58 -3.16
CA THR A 24 8.88 13.81 -2.85
C THR A 24 9.80 14.99 -3.14
N SER A 25 9.26 16.05 -3.75
CA SER A 25 10.02 17.25 -4.10
C SER A 25 10.48 18.07 -2.87
N ASP A 26 9.88 17.83 -1.71
CA ASP A 26 10.24 18.49 -0.46
C ASP A 26 11.46 17.84 0.18
N LYS A 27 12.47 18.67 0.44
CA LYS A 27 13.86 18.29 0.71
C LYS A 27 14.17 17.88 2.16
N GLU A 28 13.17 17.83 3.03
CA GLU A 28 13.45 17.94 4.47
C GLU A 28 13.71 16.62 5.19
N ASP A 29 13.35 15.46 4.64
CA ASP A 29 13.47 14.19 5.39
C ASP A 29 14.21 13.06 4.65
N LYS A 30 15.54 13.23 4.54
CA LYS A 30 16.44 12.26 3.89
C LYS A 30 16.48 10.89 4.58
N ALA A 31 16.14 10.79 5.87
CA ALA A 31 16.15 9.53 6.60
C ALA A 31 15.02 8.59 6.13
N PHE A 32 13.84 9.14 5.84
CA PHE A 32 12.68 8.37 5.37
C PHE A 32 12.84 7.89 3.94
N VAL A 33 13.57 8.63 3.10
CA VAL A 33 13.86 8.25 1.69
C VAL A 33 14.50 6.86 1.58
N PHE A 34 15.27 6.41 2.57
CA PHE A 34 15.88 5.07 2.54
C PHE A 34 14.94 3.95 2.96
N HIS A 35 13.89 4.23 3.73
CA HIS A 35 12.96 3.21 4.23
C HIS A 35 12.11 2.62 3.10
N TYR A 36 11.77 3.41 2.08
CA TYR A 36 10.90 3.01 0.98
C TYR A 36 11.56 2.06 -0.04
N PRO A 37 12.79 2.31 -0.54
CA PRO A 37 13.53 1.31 -1.31
C PRO A 37 13.82 0.06 -0.49
N LEU A 38 14.08 0.21 0.82
CA LEU A 38 14.38 -0.92 1.71
C LEU A 38 13.18 -1.85 1.90
N ILE A 39 11.96 -1.32 2.05
CA ILE A 39 10.77 -2.16 2.16
C ILE A 39 10.46 -2.87 0.83
N SER A 40 10.68 -2.20 -0.31
CA SER A 40 10.54 -2.81 -1.63
C SER A 40 11.57 -3.94 -1.85
N PHE A 41 12.82 -3.70 -1.43
CA PHE A 41 13.88 -4.72 -1.38
C PHE A 41 13.49 -5.91 -0.51
N LEU A 42 13.00 -5.65 0.71
CA LEU A 42 12.61 -6.69 1.66
C LEU A 42 11.47 -7.53 1.12
N ALA A 43 10.44 -6.90 0.56
CA ALA A 43 9.30 -7.57 -0.06
C ALA A 43 9.72 -8.48 -1.23
N SER A 44 10.52 -7.95 -2.16
CA SER A 44 11.04 -8.73 -3.30
C SER A 44 11.94 -9.88 -2.83
N SER A 45 12.74 -9.62 -1.79
CA SER A 45 13.66 -10.61 -1.24
C SER A 45 12.94 -11.76 -0.54
N LEU A 46 11.91 -11.43 0.23
CA LEU A 46 11.06 -12.40 0.91
C LEU A 46 10.41 -13.35 -0.08
N VAL A 47 9.84 -12.81 -1.17
CA VAL A 47 9.26 -13.62 -2.25
C VAL A 47 10.31 -14.54 -2.88
N GLY A 48 11.52 -14.02 -3.13
CA GLY A 48 12.62 -14.82 -3.66
C GLY A 48 12.97 -16.01 -2.78
N VAL A 49 13.04 -15.81 -1.46
CA VAL A 49 13.32 -16.89 -0.49
C VAL A 49 12.18 -17.91 -0.47
N ILE A 50 10.92 -17.47 -0.45
CA ILE A 50 9.78 -18.40 -0.35
C ILE A 50 9.63 -19.23 -1.62
N ILE A 51 9.90 -18.66 -2.80
CA ILE A 51 9.82 -19.40 -4.08
C ILE A 51 10.86 -20.53 -4.16
N LEU A 52 11.94 -20.47 -3.38
CA LEU A 52 12.94 -21.55 -3.30
C LEU A 52 12.46 -22.76 -2.47
N ILE A 53 11.38 -22.60 -1.70
CA ILE A 53 10.80 -23.69 -0.92
C ILE A 53 10.02 -24.64 -1.85
N PRO A 54 10.28 -25.95 -1.83
CA PRO A 54 9.50 -26.93 -2.59
C PRO A 54 8.01 -26.83 -2.24
N ASP A 55 7.14 -26.94 -3.24
CA ASP A 55 5.67 -26.93 -3.07
C ASP A 55 5.11 -25.71 -2.33
N TYR A 56 5.77 -24.54 -2.47
CA TYR A 56 5.29 -23.31 -1.86
C TYR A 56 3.87 -22.95 -2.35
N ASN A 57 3.07 -22.39 -1.46
CA ASN A 57 1.72 -21.92 -1.76
C ASN A 57 1.70 -20.39 -1.91
N SER A 58 1.24 -19.89 -3.06
CA SER A 58 1.12 -18.44 -3.32
C SER A 58 0.22 -17.72 -2.30
N PHE A 59 -0.80 -18.41 -1.76
CA PHE A 59 -1.65 -17.86 -0.70
C PHE A 59 -0.88 -17.64 0.60
N LEU A 60 0.02 -18.58 0.94
CA LEU A 60 0.86 -18.50 2.13
C LEU A 60 1.90 -17.36 2.01
N ILE A 61 2.43 -17.11 0.81
CA ILE A 61 3.26 -15.93 0.53
C ILE A 61 2.50 -14.64 0.86
N GLY A 62 1.24 -14.53 0.41
CA GLY A 62 0.39 -13.38 0.69
C GLY A 62 0.17 -13.13 2.18
N ILE A 63 -0.08 -14.20 2.95
CA ILE A 63 -0.26 -14.12 4.42
C ILE A 63 1.03 -13.65 5.10
N ILE A 64 2.17 -14.28 4.79
CA ILE A 64 3.46 -13.92 5.41
C ILE A 64 3.82 -12.47 5.07
N PHE A 65 3.63 -12.08 3.81
CA PHE A 65 3.84 -10.71 3.37
C PHE A 65 2.96 -9.74 4.15
N PHE A 66 1.64 -9.99 4.24
CA PHE A 66 0.73 -9.12 4.95
C PHE A 66 1.08 -8.99 6.43
N ALA A 67 1.41 -10.10 7.09
CA ALA A 67 1.84 -10.12 8.48
C ALA A 67 3.12 -9.29 8.70
N LEU A 68 4.10 -9.43 7.80
CA LEU A 68 5.35 -8.66 7.85
C LEU A 68 5.09 -7.17 7.69
N ILE A 69 4.28 -6.77 6.71
CA ILE A 69 3.98 -5.36 6.46
C ILE A 69 3.15 -4.75 7.58
N TYR A 70 2.18 -5.49 8.11
CA TYR A 70 1.43 -5.05 9.28
C TYR A 70 2.35 -4.83 10.49
N TYR A 71 3.25 -5.77 10.76
CA TYR A 71 4.22 -5.67 11.85
C TYR A 71 5.16 -4.46 11.68
N LEU A 72 5.73 -4.27 10.48
CA LEU A 72 6.61 -3.12 10.23
C LEU A 72 5.82 -1.80 10.30
N ALA A 73 4.63 -1.73 9.71
CA ALA A 73 3.81 -0.51 9.74
C ALA A 73 3.35 -0.14 11.15
N HIS A 74 3.10 -1.14 12.01
CA HIS A 74 2.74 -0.91 13.41
C HIS A 74 3.91 -0.34 14.22
N ASN A 75 5.14 -0.82 13.97
CA ASN A 75 6.34 -0.33 14.66
C ASN A 75 6.83 1.04 14.16
N LEU A 76 6.29 1.54 13.05
CA LEU A 76 6.61 2.86 12.48
C LEU A 76 5.55 3.89 12.96
N GLU A 77 5.48 4.10 14.28
CA GLU A 77 4.48 4.97 14.91
C GLU A 77 4.59 6.43 14.44
N ASP A 78 5.82 6.89 14.14
CA ASP A 78 6.11 8.28 13.75
C ASP A 78 5.70 8.64 12.32
N PHE A 79 5.28 7.67 11.50
CA PHE A 79 4.93 7.94 10.10
C PHE A 79 3.60 8.68 10.00
N THR A 80 3.59 9.76 9.24
CA THR A 80 2.35 10.42 8.79
C THR A 80 1.52 9.46 7.94
N LEU A 81 0.23 9.79 7.78
CA LEU A 81 -0.71 8.95 7.03
C LEU A 81 -0.29 8.78 5.57
N GLU A 82 0.25 9.83 4.95
CA GLU A 82 0.81 9.79 3.59
C GLU A 82 2.02 8.84 3.50
N GLU A 83 2.94 8.90 4.47
CA GLU A 83 4.12 8.06 4.52
C GLU A 83 3.77 6.58 4.73
N LYS A 84 2.73 6.29 5.52
CA LYS A 84 2.19 4.92 5.67
C LYS A 84 1.68 4.38 4.33
N TYR A 85 1.02 5.20 3.52
CA TYR A 85 0.60 4.79 2.17
C TYR A 85 1.78 4.64 1.21
N LYS A 86 2.77 5.54 1.24
CA LYS A 86 4.01 5.38 0.46
C LYS A 86 4.72 4.08 0.80
N PHE A 87 4.84 3.77 2.09
CA PHE A 87 5.44 2.54 2.60
C PHE A 87 4.68 1.30 2.10
N LEU A 88 3.36 1.30 2.22
CA LEU A 88 2.49 0.22 1.74
C LEU A 88 2.65 0.01 0.22
N PHE A 89 2.59 1.09 -0.56
CA PHE A 89 2.69 1.04 -2.02
C PHE A 89 4.07 0.59 -2.51
N CYS A 90 5.15 1.01 -1.83
CA CYS A 90 6.50 0.52 -2.10
C CYS A 90 6.61 -0.98 -1.84
N SER A 91 6.02 -1.44 -0.74
CA SER A 91 6.02 -2.85 -0.38
C SER A 91 5.25 -3.71 -1.39
N ILE A 92 4.06 -3.26 -1.82
CA ILE A 92 3.25 -3.94 -2.84
C ILE A 92 4.01 -4.02 -4.17
N ASN A 93 4.69 -2.93 -4.58
CA ASN A 93 5.52 -2.96 -5.80
C ASN A 93 6.68 -3.96 -5.67
N GLY A 94 7.37 -3.99 -4.53
CA GLY A 94 8.41 -4.98 -4.25
C GLY A 94 7.89 -6.42 -4.36
N LEU A 95 6.69 -6.70 -3.83
CA LEU A 95 6.04 -8.00 -3.95
C LEU A 95 5.77 -8.38 -5.43
N ILE A 96 5.17 -7.48 -6.20
CA ILE A 96 4.84 -7.70 -7.62
C ILE A 96 6.12 -8.00 -8.43
N ILE A 97 7.19 -7.25 -8.18
CA ILE A 97 8.48 -7.45 -8.84
C ILE A 97 9.12 -8.78 -8.41
N GLY A 98 9.06 -9.12 -7.11
CA GLY A 98 9.55 -10.40 -6.59
C GLY A 98 8.91 -11.60 -7.29
N LEU A 99 7.58 -11.55 -7.45
CA LEU A 99 6.80 -12.57 -8.18
C LEU A 99 7.16 -12.63 -9.68
N GLY A 100 7.79 -11.59 -10.23
CA GLY A 100 8.29 -11.53 -11.60
C GLY A 100 7.46 -10.68 -12.56
N TYR A 101 6.46 -9.97 -12.07
CA TYR A 101 5.57 -9.13 -12.87
C TYR A 101 6.14 -7.72 -13.09
N ILE A 102 7.35 -7.63 -13.65
CA ILE A 102 8.11 -6.37 -13.76
C ILE A 102 7.33 -5.30 -14.55
N PHE A 103 6.79 -5.63 -15.72
CA PHE A 103 6.05 -4.66 -16.54
C PHE A 103 4.78 -4.14 -15.85
N TYR A 104 4.06 -5.02 -15.15
CA TYR A 104 2.90 -4.62 -14.37
C TYR A 104 3.28 -3.69 -13.21
N SER A 105 4.42 -3.93 -12.57
CA SER A 105 4.91 -3.03 -11.52
C SER A 105 5.17 -1.62 -12.03
N ILE A 106 5.64 -1.42 -13.27
CA ILE A 106 5.82 -0.08 -13.84
C ILE A 106 4.46 0.65 -13.91
N VAL A 107 3.43 -0.01 -14.43
CA VAL A 107 2.09 0.56 -14.53
C VAL A 107 1.53 0.89 -13.13
N VAL A 108 1.66 -0.05 -12.19
CA VAL A 108 1.22 0.13 -10.80
C VAL A 108 1.97 1.28 -10.12
N THR A 109 3.27 1.41 -10.37
CA THR A 109 4.10 2.53 -9.86
C THR A 109 3.58 3.87 -10.36
N LEU A 110 3.25 3.99 -11.65
CA LEU A 110 2.67 5.23 -12.21
C LEU A 110 1.32 5.57 -11.58
N ILE A 111 0.46 4.56 -11.39
CA ILE A 111 -0.84 4.74 -10.72
C ILE A 111 -0.63 5.23 -9.27
N PHE A 112 0.29 4.62 -8.54
CA PHE A 112 0.57 5.02 -7.16
C PHE A 112 1.17 6.43 -7.06
N ILE A 113 2.05 6.83 -7.99
CA ILE A 113 2.54 8.22 -8.06
C ILE A 113 1.38 9.18 -8.27
N TYR A 114 0.46 8.85 -9.19
CA TYR A 114 -0.72 9.68 -9.43
C TYR A 114 -1.60 9.81 -8.17
N ILE A 115 -1.82 8.71 -7.45
CA ILE A 115 -2.60 8.72 -6.20
C ILE A 115 -1.91 9.55 -5.12
N LEU A 116 -0.60 9.39 -4.93
CA LEU A 116 0.17 10.11 -3.92
C LEU A 116 0.21 11.61 -4.19
N ASN A 117 0.41 12.02 -5.44
CA ASN A 117 0.40 13.44 -5.80
C ASN A 117 -0.95 14.12 -5.61
N ASN A 118 -2.05 13.34 -5.64
CA ASN A 118 -3.41 13.83 -5.42
C ASN A 118 -3.98 13.39 -4.06
N PHE A 119 -3.11 12.98 -3.12
CA PHE A 119 -3.50 12.31 -1.89
C PHE A 119 -4.52 13.11 -1.09
N THR A 120 -4.28 14.41 -0.89
CA THR A 120 -5.17 15.30 -0.14
C THR A 120 -6.58 15.36 -0.74
N ALA A 121 -6.68 15.55 -2.07
CA ALA A 121 -7.97 15.63 -2.76
C ALA A 121 -8.74 14.30 -2.71
N ILE A 122 -8.04 13.18 -2.90
CA ILE A 122 -8.63 11.84 -2.85
C ILE A 122 -9.12 11.54 -1.42
N TYR A 123 -8.30 11.82 -0.41
CA TYR A 123 -8.63 11.61 0.99
C TYR A 123 -9.85 12.43 1.43
N GLU A 124 -9.91 13.70 1.02
CA GLU A 124 -11.04 14.59 1.30
C GLU A 124 -12.34 14.11 0.63
N LEU A 125 -12.27 13.64 -0.62
CA LEU A 125 -13.42 13.05 -1.32
C LEU A 125 -13.94 11.79 -0.60
N VAL A 126 -13.05 10.91 -0.14
CA VAL A 126 -13.43 9.70 0.59
C VAL A 126 -14.12 10.05 1.92
N ILE A 127 -13.59 11.02 2.67
CA ILE A 127 -14.16 11.43 3.96
C ILE A 127 -15.47 12.19 3.81
N SER A 128 -15.54 13.13 2.87
CA SER A 128 -16.75 13.93 2.62
C SER A 128 -17.91 13.04 2.19
N ASN A 129 -17.65 12.00 1.40
CA ASN A 129 -18.66 11.02 1.02
C ASN A 129 -19.12 10.17 2.22
N LYS A 130 -18.21 9.81 3.13
CA LYS A 130 -18.55 9.09 4.38
C LYS A 130 -19.44 9.92 5.32
N LYS A 131 -19.17 11.22 5.46
CA LYS A 131 -20.02 12.16 6.22
C LYS A 131 -21.39 12.35 5.57
N LYS A 132 -21.47 12.39 4.24
CA LYS A 132 -22.74 12.52 3.51
C LYS A 132 -23.61 11.27 3.66
N SER A 133 -22.99 10.09 3.69
CA SER A 133 -23.69 8.82 3.93
C SER A 133 -24.23 8.68 5.36
N SER A 134 -23.51 9.16 6.40
CA SER A 134 -24.03 9.11 7.78
C SER A 134 -25.14 10.13 8.03
N LYS A 135 -25.12 11.27 7.33
CA LYS A 135 -26.18 12.27 7.45
C LYS A 135 -27.50 11.79 6.84
N ASN A 136 -27.45 10.97 5.79
CA ASN A 136 -28.66 10.36 5.22
C ASN A 136 -29.24 9.24 6.08
N SER A 137 -28.42 8.44 6.78
CA SER A 137 -28.93 7.40 7.69
C SER A 137 -29.61 7.97 8.95
N ASP A 138 -29.17 9.13 9.44
CA ASP A 138 -29.77 9.79 10.61
C ASP A 138 -31.06 10.57 10.27
N ILE A 139 -31.28 10.90 8.98
CA ILE A 139 -32.50 11.56 8.52
C ILE A 139 -33.60 10.53 8.29
N ASP A 140 -33.29 9.35 7.72
CA ASP A 140 -34.27 8.28 7.56
C ASP A 140 -34.68 7.66 8.91
N SER A 141 -33.80 7.57 9.90
CA SER A 141 -34.16 7.06 11.24
C SER A 141 -35.00 8.04 12.08
N LYS A 142 -35.08 9.32 11.69
CA LYS A 142 -35.91 10.33 12.38
C LYS A 142 -37.29 10.49 11.77
N ASN A 143 -37.45 10.20 10.49
CA ASN A 143 -38.77 10.26 9.83
C ASN A 143 -39.68 9.07 10.16
N ASP A 144 -39.13 7.96 10.65
CA ASP A 144 -39.92 6.77 11.02
C ASP A 144 -40.49 6.80 12.46
N LEU A 145 -40.10 7.79 13.28
CA LEU A 145 -40.52 7.89 14.69
C LEU A 145 -41.61 8.94 14.96
N GLU A 146 -42.00 9.77 13.98
CA GLU A 146 -43.00 10.85 14.16
C GLU A 146 -44.41 10.51 13.60
N LEU A 147 -44.66 9.28 13.13
CA LEU A 147 -45.94 8.91 12.50
C LEU A 147 -46.89 8.06 13.35
N ASN A 148 -46.67 7.95 14.67
CA ASN A 148 -47.46 7.03 15.51
C ASN A 148 -47.98 7.61 16.84
N GLU A 149 -48.29 8.91 16.89
CA GLU A 149 -49.11 9.48 17.98
C GLU A 149 -50.13 10.48 17.42
N GLU A 150 -51.22 9.97 16.82
CA GLU A 150 -52.52 10.65 16.76
C GLU A 150 -53.50 9.68 16.07
N ASP A 151 -54.10 8.77 16.85
CA ASP A 151 -55.47 8.26 16.65
C ASP A 151 -55.75 7.15 17.68
N SER A 152 -56.28 7.52 18.85
CA SER A 152 -57.16 6.71 19.74
C SER A 152 -57.74 7.56 20.86
#